data_AF-A0A539DUA5-F1
#
_entry.id   AF-A0A539DUA5-F1
#
_cell.length_a   1.000
_cell.length_b   1.000
_cell.length_c   1.000
_cell.angle_alpha   90.00
_cell.angle_beta   90.00
_cell.angle_gamma   90.00
#
_symmetry.space_group_name_H-M   'P 1'
#
loop_
_entity.id
_entity.type
_entity.pdbx_description
1 polymer ?
#
loop_
_entity_poly.entity_id
_entity_poly.type
_entity_poly.pdbx_seq_one_letter_code
_entity_poly.pdbx_strand_id
1 'polypeptide(L)' 'MDQNTLFIGGNAAQQVALRLRMATRHGLITGATGTGKTVTLQSLVEGFSQAGVPVFVTDIKGDLSGLAKPGT' A
#
# COMPACT_ATOMS: atom_id res chain seq x y z
N MET A 1 5.07 -16.83 4.06
CA MET A 1 4.06 -15.79 4.30
C MET A 1 2.76 -16.31 3.71
N ASP A 2 1.63 -16.12 4.40
CA ASP A 2 0.33 -16.50 3.86
C ASP A 2 0.08 -15.68 2.58
N GLN A 3 -0.20 -16.36 1.46
CA GLN A 3 -0.42 -15.74 0.15
C GLN A 3 -1.61 -14.76 0.14
N ASN A 4 -2.40 -14.75 1.22
CA ASN A 4 -3.59 -13.93 1.38
C ASN A 4 -3.39 -12.68 2.26
N THR A 5 -2.15 -12.23 2.43
CA THR A 5 -1.81 -11.08 3.28
C THR A 5 -0.90 -10.07 2.60
N LEU A 6 -1.11 -8.79 2.90
CA LEU A 6 -0.33 -7.65 2.45
C LEU A 6 0.47 -7.09 3.62
N PHE A 7 1.81 -7.01 3.48
CA PHE A 7 2.63 -6.39 4.51
C PHE A 7 2.33 -4.88 4.62
N ILE A 8 2.18 -4.37 5.85
CA ILE A 8 1.85 -2.94 6.07
C ILE A 8 2.85 -2.22 6.98
N GLY A 9 3.76 -2.95 7.63
CA GLY A 9 4.76 -2.38 8.52
C GLY A 9 5.02 -3.24 9.75
N GLY A 10 5.85 -2.76 10.65
CA GLY A 10 6.24 -3.48 11.85
C GLY A 10 7.47 -2.87 12.51
N ASN A 11 8.00 -3.58 13.49
CA ASN A 11 9.26 -3.27 14.13
C ASN A 11 10.17 -4.51 14.15
N ALA A 12 11.33 -4.42 14.83
CA ALA A 12 12.29 -5.52 14.90
C ALA A 12 11.72 -6.80 15.55
N ALA A 13 10.73 -6.67 16.44
CA ALA A 13 10.15 -7.81 17.16
C ALA A 13 8.93 -8.40 16.43
N GLN A 14 8.17 -7.58 15.69
CA GLN A 14 6.91 -8.01 15.10
C GLN A 14 6.62 -7.30 13.79
N GLN A 15 6.28 -8.09 12.79
CA GLN A 15 5.75 -7.65 11.51
C GLN A 15 4.22 -7.70 11.52
N VAL A 16 3.59 -6.75 10.85
CA VAL A 16 2.13 -6.62 10.74
C VAL A 16 1.73 -6.70 9.28
N ALA A 17 0.71 -7.51 9.01
CA ALA A 17 0.15 -7.67 7.68
C ALA A 17 -1.37 -7.53 7.70
N LEU A 18 -1.92 -6.90 6.67
CA LEU A 18 -3.35 -6.80 6.39
C LEU A 18 -3.80 -8.06 5.65
N ARG A 19 -4.80 -8.76 6.18
CA ARG A 19 -5.46 -9.83 5.42
C ARG A 19 -6.20 -9.23 4.22
N LEU A 20 -5.98 -9.74 3.02
CA LEU A 20 -6.60 -9.19 1.80
C LEU A 20 -8.13 -9.16 1.89
N ARG A 21 -8.76 -10.17 2.51
CA ARG A 21 -10.21 -10.19 2.75
C ARG A 21 -10.71 -9.03 3.63
N MET A 22 -9.86 -8.47 4.49
CA MET A 22 -10.20 -7.34 5.35
C MET A 22 -9.99 -5.99 4.66
N ALA A 23 -9.30 -5.96 3.51
CA ALA A 23 -9.03 -4.75 2.75
C ALA A 23 -10.26 -4.16 2.04
N THR A 24 -11.41 -4.86 2.06
CA THR A 24 -12.69 -4.34 1.55
C THR A 24 -13.31 -3.27 2.46
N ARG A 25 -12.72 -3.07 3.65
CA ARG A 25 -13.12 -2.01 4.59
C ARG A 25 -12.34 -0.75 4.27
N HIS A 26 -13.02 0.41 4.37
CA HIS A 26 -12.37 1.70 4.21
C HIS A 26 -11.24 1.86 5.25
N GLY A 27 -10.07 2.28 4.77
CA GLY A 27 -8.92 2.65 5.58
C GLY A 27 -8.66 4.15 5.53
N LEU A 28 -7.92 4.66 6.51
CA LEU A 28 -7.46 6.05 6.55
C LEU A 28 -5.96 6.07 6.82
N ILE A 29 -5.20 6.66 5.89
CA ILE A 29 -3.80 7.01 6.11
C ILE A 29 -3.74 8.50 6.43
N THR A 30 -3.30 8.83 7.64
CA THR A 30 -3.17 10.21 8.11
C THR A 30 -1.81 10.41 8.79
N GLY A 31 -1.37 11.66 8.93
CA GLY A 31 -0.08 12.02 9.50
C GLY A 31 0.44 13.36 8.97
N ALA A 32 1.48 13.89 9.61
CA ALA A 32 2.13 15.13 9.20
C ALA A 32 2.93 14.97 7.89
N THR A 33 3.38 16.08 7.31
CA THR A 33 4.30 16.03 6.16
C THR A 33 5.59 15.32 6.55
N GLY A 34 6.11 14.46 5.67
CA GLY A 34 7.33 13.70 5.94
C GLY A 34 7.15 12.41 6.77
N THR A 35 5.95 12.08 7.24
CA THR A 35 5.70 10.86 8.05
C THR A 35 5.37 9.62 7.21
N GLY A 36 5.77 9.59 5.94
CA GLY A 36 5.65 8.39 5.10
C GLY A 36 4.28 8.12 4.47
N LYS A 37 3.28 9.01 4.58
CA LYS A 37 1.94 8.80 3.98
C LYS A 37 1.97 8.34 2.51
N THR A 38 2.78 9.02 1.69
CA THR A 38 2.91 8.69 0.26
C THR A 38 3.54 7.31 0.06
N VAL A 39 4.65 7.02 0.75
CA VAL A 39 5.33 5.71 0.66
C VAL A 39 4.44 4.57 1.16
N THR A 40 3.66 4.79 2.23
CA THR A 40 2.68 3.83 2.71
C THR A 40 1.62 3.54 1.65
N LEU A 41 1.08 4.58 0.99
CA LEU A 41 0.10 4.40 -0.08
C LEU A 41 0.71 3.66 -1.28
N GLN A 42 1.96 3.97 -1.66
CA GLN A 42 2.66 3.26 -2.74
C GLN A 42 2.79 1.77 -2.44
N SER A 43 3.24 1.41 -1.23
CA SER A 43 3.38 0.01 -0.82
C SER A 43 2.05 -0.75 -0.83
N LEU A 44 0.94 -0.11 -0.45
CA LEU A 44 -0.39 -0.72 -0.55
C LEU A 44 -0.79 -0.96 -2.02
N VAL A 45 -0.60 0.05 -2.88
CA VAL A 45 -0.96 -0.03 -4.31
C VAL A 45 -0.19 -1.15 -4.99
N GLU A 46 1.12 -1.23 -4.78
CA GLU A 46 1.96 -2.28 -5.33
C GLU A 46 1.53 -3.66 -4.84
N GLY A 47 1.34 -3.83 -3.53
CA GLY A 47 1.00 -5.13 -2.99
C GLY A 47 -0.40 -5.61 -3.34
N PHE A 48 -1.38 -4.71 -3.51
CA PHE A 48 -2.68 -5.08 -4.08
C PHE A 48 -2.57 -5.47 -5.55
N SER A 49 -1.82 -4.72 -6.35
CA SER A 49 -1.58 -5.03 -7.76
C SER A 49 -0.90 -6.39 -7.93
N GLN A 50 0.14 -6.67 -7.13
CA GLN A 50 0.83 -7.97 -7.10
C GLN A 50 -0.08 -9.13 -6.68
N ALA A 51 -1.08 -8.87 -5.83
CA ALA A 51 -2.11 -9.84 -5.47
C ALA A 51 -3.20 -10.02 -6.56
N GLY A 52 -3.04 -9.37 -7.72
CA GLY A 52 -3.99 -9.44 -8.84
C GLY A 52 -5.23 -8.57 -8.65
N VAL A 53 -5.24 -7.66 -7.68
CA VAL A 53 -6.35 -6.74 -7.44
C VAL A 53 -6.17 -5.50 -8.30
N PRO A 54 -7.14 -5.14 -9.16
CA PRO A 54 -7.09 -3.87 -9.89
C PRO A 54 -7.13 -2.69 -8.91
N VAL A 55 -6.18 -1.77 -9.03
CA VAL A 55 -6.06 -0.60 -8.14
C VAL A 55 -6.31 0.68 -8.92
N PHE A 56 -7.21 1.52 -8.40
CA PHE A 56 -7.43 2.87 -8.89
C PHE A 56 -7.01 3.88 -7.82
N VAL A 57 -6.23 4.89 -8.21
CA VAL A 57 -5.68 5.89 -7.30
C VAL A 57 -5.85 7.28 -7.88
N THR A 58 -6.38 8.20 -7.07
CA THR A 58 -6.37 9.62 -7.40
C THR A 58 -5.09 10.24 -6.88
N ASP A 59 -4.23 10.71 -7.79
CA ASP A 59 -2.95 11.31 -7.45
C ASP A 59 -2.99 12.83 -7.67
N ILE A 60 -3.35 13.55 -6.62
CA ILE A 60 -3.51 15.02 -6.68
C ILE A 60 -2.16 15.72 -6.83
N LYS A 61 -1.09 15.16 -6.23
CA LYS A 61 0.24 15.78 -6.19
C LYS A 61 1.18 15.30 -7.28
N GLY A 62 0.87 14.17 -7.93
CA GLY A 62 1.71 13.55 -8.95
C GLY A 62 2.74 12.56 -8.41
N ASP A 63 2.71 12.27 -7.10
CA ASP A 63 3.72 11.46 -6.41
C ASP A 63 3.57 9.93 -6.61
N LEU A 64 2.46 9.49 -7.21
CA LEU A 64 2.08 8.08 -7.37
C LEU A 64 2.00 7.65 -8.84
N SER A 65 1.89 8.60 -9.77
CA SER A 65 1.76 8.36 -11.21
C SER A 65 2.90 7.50 -11.80
N GLY A 66 4.09 7.53 -11.18
CA GLY A 66 5.23 6.68 -11.55
C GLY A 66 4.99 5.19 -11.38
N LEU A 67 4.12 4.78 -10.44
CA LEU A 67 3.82 3.37 -10.15
C LEU A 67 3.12 2.64 -11.30
N ALA A 68 2.41 3.36 -12.16
CA ALA A 68 1.69 2.79 -13.28
C ALA A 68 2.63 2.41 -14.46
N LYS A 69 3.90 2.82 -14.40
CA LYS A 69 4.89 2.53 -15.44
C LYS A 69 5.63 1.23 -15.08
N PRO A 70 5.88 0.34 -16.06
CA PRO A 70 6.79 -0.78 -15.87
C PRO A 70 8.16 -0.27 -15.40
N GLY A 71 8.77 -0.95 -14.44
CA GLY A 71 10.19 -0.73 -14.12
C GLY A 71 11.06 -1.07 -15.34
N THR A 72 12.16 -0.34 -15.52
CA THR A 72 13.20 -0.64 -16.51
C THR A 72 14.26 -1.56 -15.96
#